data_AF-A0A6L3EXR1-F1
#
_entry.id   AF-A0A6L3EXR1-F1
#
_cell.length_a   1.000
_cell.length_b   1.000
_cell.length_c   1.000
_cell.angle_alpha   90.00
_cell.angle_beta   90.00
_cell.angle_gamma   90.00
#
_symmetry.space_group_name_H-M   'P 1'
#
loop_
_entity.id
_entity.type
_entity.pdbx_description
1 polymer ?
#
loop_
_entity_poly.entity_id
_entity_poly.type
_entity_poly.pdbx_seq_one_letter_code
_entity_poly.pdbx_strand_id
1 'polypeptide(L)'
;MNKKELEKMLIDPQEVKKFSKVIKTCLKDEEKYERLTSFIKVHDSINRVKLTKEEILRNDNDYIESPNLLNNMGLILPELKQENKKNTLKILTDRCRKDPSIANQLLVENAINQLTIRNEIDTEAEQLIERAIELLSTPFSSEDVKTSEVDNIWSRLFRRDDQAGGSYFINHGPGFVYRRTRRRALIGAWLNEAISSLNVNASEDEVSGDVILFQHDRFQGRYARFSTTLNDPVIRHNINNLRSHIDNKTSSILVVRHFRNELELPIGDLFDGLGYTIRIENTVNDMPGIVMRGHPIITWDMWPEGSPRSQRDPHPNDSSRRFVYVKIPVTLSHRDFAFSYDAEMRYWIYLWIDDSGNLSGYVAHSGVWVEPSFLRRRVRREVEDHLPESESIVNDTLNEIFAFLNLYLGPFDRQYFLPGSVDSEVSEQYGHCEDDITLVLVRR
;
A
#
# COMPACT_ATOMS: atom_id res chain seq x y z
N MET A 1 27.70 -12.73 -2.38
CA MET A 1 26.60 -12.07 -3.11
C MET A 1 27.15 -10.79 -3.70
N ASN A 2 26.91 -10.51 -4.98
CA ASN A 2 27.41 -9.28 -5.62
C ASN A 2 26.46 -8.09 -5.34
N LYS A 3 26.91 -6.85 -5.62
CA LYS A 3 26.15 -5.61 -5.34
C LYS A 3 24.76 -5.60 -5.98
N LYS A 4 24.66 -5.94 -7.28
CA LYS A 4 23.40 -5.94 -8.03
C LYS A 4 22.39 -6.96 -7.49
N GLU A 5 22.88 -8.13 -7.06
CA GLU A 5 22.04 -9.15 -6.42
C GLU A 5 21.47 -8.65 -5.09
N LEU A 6 22.30 -8.03 -4.24
CA LEU A 6 21.86 -7.47 -2.96
C LEU A 6 20.82 -6.36 -3.16
N GLU A 7 21.06 -5.43 -4.09
CA GLU A 7 20.13 -4.34 -4.41
C GLU A 7 18.79 -4.87 -4.88
N LYS A 8 18.81 -5.80 -5.85
CA LYS A 8 17.59 -6.44 -6.34
C LYS A 8 16.85 -7.16 -5.21
N MET A 9 17.56 -7.84 -4.31
CA MET A 9 16.97 -8.58 -3.19
C MET A 9 16.35 -7.72 -2.10
N LEU A 10 16.78 -6.47 -1.93
CA LEU A 10 16.23 -5.57 -0.93
C LEU A 10 15.10 -4.70 -1.45
N ILE A 11 15.07 -4.45 -2.78
CA ILE A 11 14.11 -3.55 -3.42
C ILE A 11 12.95 -4.34 -4.04
N ASP A 12 13.20 -5.50 -4.66
CA ASP A 12 12.16 -6.31 -5.32
C ASP A 12 11.44 -7.22 -4.29
N PRO A 13 10.14 -7.01 -4.02
CA PRO A 13 9.37 -7.79 -3.04
C PRO A 13 9.31 -9.28 -3.37
N GLN A 14 9.37 -9.66 -4.66
CA GLN A 14 9.42 -11.06 -5.07
C GLN A 14 10.78 -11.68 -4.73
N GLU A 15 11.87 -10.94 -4.90
CA GLU A 15 13.21 -11.37 -4.48
C GLU A 15 13.37 -11.35 -2.97
N VAL A 16 12.77 -10.41 -2.22
CA VAL A 16 12.68 -10.46 -0.74
C VAL A 16 11.93 -11.71 -0.28
N LYS A 17 10.83 -12.09 -0.95
CA LYS A 17 10.08 -13.34 -0.66
C LYS A 17 10.93 -14.56 -0.99
N LYS A 18 11.63 -14.59 -2.12
CA LYS A 18 12.59 -15.67 -2.48
C LYS A 18 13.72 -15.74 -1.46
N PHE A 19 14.31 -14.63 -1.04
CA PHE A 19 15.38 -14.58 -0.08
C PHE A 19 14.91 -14.97 1.32
N SER A 20 13.74 -14.52 1.76
CA SER A 20 13.12 -14.99 3.00
C SER A 20 12.83 -16.49 2.95
N LYS A 21 12.54 -17.03 1.76
CA LYS A 21 12.40 -18.47 1.52
C LYS A 21 13.76 -19.16 1.57
N VAL A 22 14.80 -18.60 0.95
CA VAL A 22 16.20 -19.07 1.00
C VAL A 22 16.72 -19.05 2.43
N ILE A 23 16.54 -17.98 3.21
CA ILE A 23 16.87 -17.94 4.65
C ILE A 23 16.11 -19.03 5.41
N LYS A 24 14.80 -19.20 5.15
CA LYS A 24 14.02 -20.28 5.77
C LYS A 24 14.47 -21.68 5.34
N THR A 25 14.98 -21.83 4.13
CA THR A 25 15.54 -23.07 3.56
C THR A 25 16.95 -23.32 4.09
N CYS A 26 17.80 -22.31 4.24
CA CYS A 26 19.12 -22.41 4.87
C CYS A 26 19.02 -22.66 6.39
N LEU A 27 17.88 -22.34 7.01
CA LEU A 27 17.56 -22.69 8.40
C LEU A 27 16.86 -24.04 8.55
N LYS A 28 16.51 -24.71 7.44
CA LYS A 28 15.83 -26.01 7.40
C LYS A 28 16.20 -26.75 6.12
N ASP A 29 17.33 -27.44 6.13
CA ASP A 29 17.55 -28.58 5.22
C ASP A 29 16.73 -29.79 5.73
N GLU A 30 16.15 -30.70 4.95
CA GLU A 30 16.20 -31.07 3.53
C GLU A 30 14.77 -31.47 3.06
N GLU A 31 14.55 -31.64 1.75
CA GLU A 31 13.36 -32.22 1.08
C GLU A 31 12.01 -31.48 1.13
N LYS A 32 11.82 -30.37 0.37
CA LYS A 32 10.45 -30.03 -0.14
C LYS A 32 10.31 -28.97 -1.23
N TYR A 33 11.30 -28.77 -2.10
CA TYR A 33 11.21 -27.67 -3.08
C TYR A 33 10.65 -28.08 -4.47
N GLU A 34 10.72 -29.35 -4.87
CA GLU A 34 10.33 -29.78 -6.23
C GLU A 34 8.83 -29.93 -6.50
N ARG A 35 7.96 -29.86 -5.48
CA ARG A 35 6.50 -30.03 -5.67
C ARG A 35 5.73 -28.74 -5.99
N LEU A 36 6.37 -27.57 -6.03
CA LEU A 36 5.68 -26.28 -6.08
C LEU A 36 5.63 -25.61 -7.47
N THR A 37 6.39 -26.09 -8.45
CA THR A 37 6.54 -25.44 -9.76
C THR A 37 5.58 -25.96 -10.84
N SER A 38 4.79 -27.01 -10.59
CA SER A 38 3.88 -27.61 -11.57
C SER A 38 2.46 -27.04 -11.61
N PHE A 39 2.13 -26.02 -10.80
CA PHE A 39 0.73 -25.58 -10.59
C PHE A 39 0.35 -24.18 -11.15
N ILE A 40 1.25 -23.48 -11.85
CA ILE A 40 1.02 -22.07 -12.26
C ILE A 40 0.48 -21.90 -13.69
N LYS A 41 0.33 -22.98 -14.47
CA LYS A 41 -0.38 -22.92 -15.74
C LYS A 41 -1.81 -23.40 -15.52
N VAL A 42 -2.77 -22.48 -15.45
CA VAL A 42 -4.16 -22.57 -15.98
C VAL A 42 -4.95 -21.38 -15.42
N HIS A 43 -5.11 -20.33 -16.23
CA HIS A 43 -6.33 -19.52 -16.44
C HIS A 43 -5.96 -18.11 -16.94
N ASP A 44 -5.83 -17.97 -18.25
CA ASP A 44 -5.93 -16.69 -18.95
C ASP A 44 -6.76 -16.92 -20.21
N SER A 45 -8.04 -16.57 -20.15
CA SER A 45 -8.88 -16.37 -21.33
C SER A 45 -10.20 -15.67 -20.96
N ILE A 46 -10.10 -14.38 -20.65
CA ILE A 46 -11.13 -13.36 -20.90
C ILE A 46 -10.34 -12.15 -21.43
N ASN A 47 -10.84 -11.44 -22.44
CA ASN A 47 -10.18 -10.36 -23.20
C ASN A 47 -9.47 -9.32 -22.31
N ARG A 48 -8.27 -9.62 -21.82
CA ARG A 48 -7.43 -8.72 -21.03
C ARG A 48 -6.61 -7.87 -21.99
N VAL A 49 -6.75 -6.55 -21.89
CA VAL A 49 -5.81 -5.60 -22.49
C VAL A 49 -4.39 -6.04 -22.11
N LYS A 50 -3.56 -6.33 -23.12
CA LYS A 50 -2.21 -6.81 -22.90
C LYS A 50 -1.30 -5.61 -22.65
N LEU A 51 -1.15 -5.25 -21.37
CA LEU A 51 -0.26 -4.18 -20.93
C LEU A 51 1.20 -4.47 -21.36
N THR A 52 1.93 -3.41 -21.68
CA THR A 52 3.38 -3.50 -21.91
C THR A 52 4.10 -3.80 -20.59
N LYS A 53 5.35 -4.27 -20.67
CA LYS A 53 6.14 -4.53 -19.45
C LYS A 53 6.44 -3.22 -18.72
N GLU A 54 6.66 -2.16 -19.47
CA GLU A 54 6.98 -0.82 -19.00
C GLU A 54 5.77 -0.17 -18.30
N GLU A 55 4.55 -0.40 -18.79
CA GLU A 55 3.30 0.00 -18.13
C GLU A 55 3.11 -0.73 -16.80
N ILE A 56 3.34 -2.06 -16.78
CA ILE A 56 3.27 -2.86 -15.55
C ILE A 56 4.34 -2.40 -14.56
N LEU A 57 5.58 -2.18 -14.99
CA LEU A 57 6.67 -1.76 -14.11
C LEU A 57 6.39 -0.39 -13.49
N ARG A 58 5.91 0.59 -14.27
CA ARG A 58 5.58 1.93 -13.78
C ARG A 58 4.38 1.94 -12.83
N ASN A 59 3.32 1.18 -13.15
CA ASN A 59 2.12 1.18 -12.31
C ASN A 59 2.25 0.26 -11.09
N ASP A 60 2.72 -0.98 -11.26
CA ASP A 60 2.60 -2.01 -10.23
C ASP A 60 3.80 -2.04 -9.26
N ASN A 61 4.97 -1.54 -9.66
CA ASN A 61 6.19 -1.60 -8.84
C ASN A 61 6.62 -0.26 -8.24
N ASP A 62 5.71 0.71 -8.16
CA ASP A 62 5.96 2.02 -7.57
C ASP A 62 5.89 1.99 -6.02
N TYR A 63 6.48 0.96 -5.41
CA TYR A 63 6.54 0.82 -3.95
C TYR A 63 7.79 0.09 -3.44
N ILE A 64 8.14 0.38 -2.18
CA ILE A 64 9.17 -0.35 -1.41
C ILE A 64 8.52 -0.98 -0.18
N GLU A 65 8.85 -2.25 0.13
CA GLU A 65 8.41 -2.91 1.36
C GLU A 65 9.49 -2.92 2.43
N SER A 66 9.12 -2.60 3.68
CA SER A 66 10.02 -2.71 4.83
C SER A 66 10.47 -4.16 5.00
N PRO A 67 11.76 -4.45 4.82
CA PRO A 67 12.21 -5.83 4.80
C PRO A 67 12.23 -6.34 6.25
N ASN A 68 11.72 -7.54 6.49
CA ASN A 68 11.67 -8.16 7.83
C ASN A 68 13.07 -8.63 8.29
N LEU A 69 14.04 -7.73 8.38
CA LEU A 69 15.47 -8.04 8.53
C LEU A 69 16.00 -7.84 9.95
N LEU A 70 15.13 -7.53 10.91
CA LEU A 70 15.52 -7.04 12.24
C LEU A 70 16.44 -7.97 13.05
N ASN A 71 16.66 -9.23 12.67
CA ASN A 71 17.54 -10.13 13.43
C ASN A 71 18.67 -10.81 12.62
N ASN A 72 18.85 -10.52 11.33
CA ASN A 72 19.70 -11.38 10.46
C ASN A 72 20.68 -10.62 9.54
N MET A 73 21.08 -9.39 9.86
CA MET A 73 22.02 -8.64 9.00
C MET A 73 23.36 -9.35 8.79
N GLY A 74 23.89 -10.02 9.82
CA GLY A 74 25.13 -10.81 9.72
C GLY A 74 25.04 -12.04 8.78
N LEU A 75 23.83 -12.44 8.36
CA LEU A 75 23.65 -13.45 7.31
C LEU A 75 23.74 -12.86 5.91
N ILE A 76 23.43 -11.58 5.76
CA ILE A 76 23.44 -10.85 4.48
C ILE A 76 24.84 -10.27 4.23
N LEU A 77 25.44 -9.71 5.28
CA LEU A 77 26.73 -9.06 5.29
C LEU A 77 27.64 -9.75 6.31
N PRO A 78 28.46 -10.72 5.88
CA PRO A 78 29.33 -11.50 6.77
C PRO A 78 30.24 -10.63 7.66
N GLU A 79 30.62 -9.45 7.16
CA GLU A 79 31.41 -8.46 7.90
C GLU A 79 30.72 -7.96 9.17
N LEU A 80 29.40 -8.07 9.28
CA LEU A 80 28.62 -7.65 10.45
C LEU A 80 28.40 -8.77 11.48
N LYS A 81 28.82 -10.01 11.20
CA LYS A 81 28.46 -11.19 12.00
C LYS A 81 28.96 -11.13 13.45
N GLN A 82 30.09 -10.46 13.68
CA GLN A 82 30.71 -10.33 15.01
C GLN A 82 30.60 -8.91 15.59
N GLU A 83 29.98 -8.00 14.85
CA GLU A 83 29.87 -6.61 15.27
C GLU A 83 28.70 -6.42 16.24
N ASN A 84 28.89 -5.55 17.22
CA ASN A 84 27.78 -5.12 18.06
C ASN A 84 26.86 -4.15 17.28
N LYS A 85 25.67 -3.85 17.82
CA LYS A 85 24.67 -3.02 17.12
C LYS A 85 25.16 -1.60 16.83
N LYS A 86 25.94 -0.98 17.72
CA LYS A 86 26.48 0.38 17.53
C LYS A 86 27.52 0.41 16.41
N ASN A 87 28.46 -0.54 16.41
CA ASN A 87 29.44 -0.69 15.34
C ASN A 87 28.78 -1.02 14.01
N THR A 88 27.76 -1.88 14.03
CA THR A 88 26.97 -2.20 12.84
C THR A 88 26.35 -0.95 12.22
N LEU A 89 25.68 -0.12 13.02
CA LEU A 89 25.13 1.15 12.54
C LEU A 89 26.24 2.04 11.96
N LYS A 90 27.36 2.21 12.67
CA LYS A 90 28.50 3.02 12.18
C LYS A 90 29.03 2.54 10.83
N ILE A 91 29.30 1.24 10.68
CA ILE A 91 29.80 0.64 9.43
C ILE A 91 28.82 0.85 8.29
N LEU A 92 27.52 0.62 8.54
CA LEU A 92 26.47 0.78 7.53
C LEU A 92 26.26 2.24 7.14
N THR A 93 26.32 3.16 8.10
CA THR A 93 26.26 4.62 7.84
C THR A 93 27.44 5.07 6.98
N ASP A 94 28.68 4.63 7.30
CA ASP A 94 29.86 4.96 6.50
C ASP A 94 29.81 4.34 5.09
N ARG A 95 29.25 3.13 4.97
CA ARG A 95 29.00 2.46 3.68
C ARG A 95 27.96 3.22 2.86
N CYS A 96 26.84 3.61 3.46
CA CYS A 96 25.78 4.37 2.79
C CYS A 96 26.27 5.75 2.35
N ARG A 97 27.11 6.42 3.15
CA ARG A 97 27.72 7.70 2.76
C ARG A 97 28.60 7.58 1.50
N LYS A 98 29.33 6.45 1.35
CA LYS A 98 30.17 6.19 0.17
C LYS A 98 29.37 5.75 -1.05
N ASP A 99 28.23 5.10 -0.83
CA ASP A 99 27.40 4.50 -1.87
C ASP A 99 25.92 4.56 -1.44
N PRO A 100 25.20 5.65 -1.72
CA PRO A 100 23.89 5.92 -1.14
C PRO A 100 22.73 5.20 -1.84
N SER A 101 22.93 3.94 -2.23
CA SER A 101 21.88 3.11 -2.81
C SER A 101 20.72 2.88 -1.83
N ILE A 102 19.51 2.68 -2.36
CA ILE A 102 18.32 2.32 -1.56
C ILE A 102 18.60 1.11 -0.67
N ALA A 103 19.35 0.13 -1.18
CA ALA A 103 19.78 -1.04 -0.41
C ALA A 103 20.57 -0.66 0.84
N ASN A 104 21.57 0.23 0.71
CA ASN A 104 22.35 0.69 1.85
C ASN A 104 21.51 1.56 2.79
N GLN A 105 20.59 2.38 2.28
CA GLN A 105 19.65 3.15 3.11
C GLN A 105 18.76 2.24 3.96
N LEU A 106 18.21 1.17 3.37
CA LEU A 106 17.40 0.16 4.08
C LEU A 106 18.19 -0.58 5.16
N LEU A 107 19.49 -0.82 4.93
CA LEU A 107 20.36 -1.43 5.93
C LEU A 107 20.61 -0.49 7.11
N VAL A 108 20.83 0.80 6.86
CA VAL A 108 20.96 1.83 7.91
C VAL A 108 19.65 1.94 8.70
N GLU A 109 18.49 2.02 8.04
CA GLU A 109 17.16 2.02 8.68
C GLU A 109 17.00 0.81 9.61
N ASN A 110 17.32 -0.39 9.13
CA ASN A 110 17.21 -1.62 9.92
C ASN A 110 18.18 -1.61 11.12
N ALA A 111 19.38 -1.05 10.98
CA ALA A 111 20.35 -0.90 12.07
C ALA A 111 19.89 0.10 13.14
N ILE A 112 19.28 1.23 12.73
CA ILE A 112 18.60 2.16 13.64
C ILE A 112 17.53 1.40 14.42
N ASN A 113 16.64 0.69 13.73
CA ASN A 113 15.54 -0.06 14.34
C ASN A 113 16.01 -1.11 15.35
N GLN A 114 17.10 -1.83 15.06
CA GLN A 114 17.68 -2.80 16.00
C GLN A 114 18.16 -2.19 17.33
N LEU A 115 18.62 -0.94 17.30
CA LEU A 115 19.03 -0.20 18.49
C LEU A 115 17.80 0.37 19.23
N THR A 116 16.81 0.88 18.49
CA THR A 116 15.74 1.68 19.09
C THR A 116 14.55 0.88 19.61
N ILE A 117 14.26 -0.31 19.07
CA ILE A 117 13.06 -1.09 19.41
C ILE A 117 12.94 -1.41 20.91
N ARG A 118 14.06 -1.66 21.60
CA ARG A 118 14.07 -2.03 23.03
C ARG A 118 14.25 -0.85 23.99
N ASN A 119 14.44 0.36 23.48
CA ASN A 119 14.73 1.54 24.29
C ASN A 119 15.97 1.39 25.20
N GLU A 120 16.98 0.65 24.75
CA GLU A 120 18.26 0.45 25.43
C GLU A 120 19.34 1.34 24.75
N ILE A 121 19.06 2.64 24.65
CA ILE A 121 19.88 3.62 23.94
C ILE A 121 20.69 4.42 24.97
N ASP A 122 22.01 4.41 24.85
CA ASP A 122 22.89 5.33 25.57
C ASP A 122 23.21 6.57 24.72
N THR A 123 23.82 7.60 25.32
CA THR A 123 24.13 8.87 24.63
C THR A 123 24.96 8.67 23.36
N GLU A 124 25.85 7.68 23.34
CA GLU A 124 26.64 7.36 22.15
C GLU A 124 25.76 6.78 21.04
N ALA A 125 24.88 5.83 21.36
CA ALA A 125 23.93 5.27 20.40
C ALA A 125 22.98 6.34 19.85
N GLU A 126 22.52 7.27 20.69
CA GLU A 126 21.66 8.38 20.29
C GLU A 126 22.33 9.28 19.25
N GLN A 127 23.58 9.71 19.50
CA GLN A 127 24.37 10.49 18.53
C GLN A 127 24.61 9.73 17.21
N LEU A 128 24.82 8.42 17.27
CA LEU A 128 24.97 7.60 16.06
C LEU A 128 23.66 7.51 15.27
N ILE A 129 22.52 7.40 15.96
CA ILE A 129 21.20 7.38 15.34
C ILE A 129 20.90 8.72 14.69
N GLU A 130 21.13 9.85 15.38
CA GLU A 130 20.93 11.19 14.82
C GLU A 130 21.75 11.42 13.56
N ARG A 131 23.04 11.07 13.58
CA ARG A 131 23.91 11.15 12.39
C ARG A 131 23.45 10.25 11.24
N ALA A 132 22.90 9.08 11.56
CA ALA A 132 22.37 8.17 10.55
C ALA A 132 21.06 8.70 9.95
N ILE A 133 20.17 9.27 10.76
CA ILE A 133 18.96 9.94 10.29
C ILE A 133 19.34 11.15 9.45
N GLU A 134 20.25 12.00 9.90
CA GLU A 134 20.75 13.15 9.13
C GLU A 134 21.30 12.71 7.78
N LEU A 135 22.10 11.64 7.73
CA LEU A 135 22.58 11.06 6.48
C LEU A 135 21.43 10.62 5.56
N LEU A 136 20.42 9.94 6.10
CA LEU A 136 19.27 9.45 5.32
C LEU A 136 18.32 10.57 4.88
N SER A 137 18.33 11.70 5.59
CA SER A 137 17.53 12.89 5.27
C SER A 137 18.24 13.87 4.35
N THR A 138 19.57 13.74 4.19
CA THR A 138 20.37 14.63 3.34
C THR A 138 20.25 14.21 1.86
N PRO A 139 20.11 15.15 0.92
CA PRO A 139 20.08 14.84 -0.50
C PRO A 139 21.38 14.16 -0.95
N PHE A 140 21.27 12.97 -1.54
CA PHE A 140 22.40 12.30 -2.19
C PHE A 140 22.56 12.78 -3.63
N SER A 141 23.44 13.77 -3.84
CA SER A 141 23.84 14.16 -5.20
C SER A 141 24.56 12.98 -5.87
N SER A 142 23.89 12.29 -6.78
CA SER A 142 24.55 11.36 -7.69
C SER A 142 24.64 12.01 -9.06
N GLU A 143 25.85 12.27 -9.54
CA GLU A 143 26.13 12.83 -10.87
C GLU A 143 25.54 11.96 -12.02
N ASP A 144 25.24 10.69 -11.73
CA ASP A 144 24.71 9.70 -12.67
C ASP A 144 23.17 9.67 -12.77
N VAL A 145 22.45 10.36 -11.89
CA VAL A 145 20.97 10.40 -11.90
C VAL A 145 20.53 11.81 -12.29
N LYS A 146 20.27 12.00 -13.60
CA LYS A 146 19.73 13.24 -14.17
C LYS A 146 18.28 13.58 -13.75
N THR A 147 17.73 12.89 -12.77
CA THR A 147 16.41 13.21 -12.21
C THR A 147 16.61 13.98 -10.92
N SER A 148 16.09 15.20 -10.90
CA SER A 148 16.15 16.18 -9.80
C SER A 148 15.36 15.76 -8.54
N GLU A 149 15.14 14.47 -8.31
CA GLU A 149 14.39 13.94 -7.17
C GLU A 149 15.39 13.37 -6.17
N VAL A 150 15.85 14.21 -5.25
CA VAL A 150 16.91 13.86 -4.27
C VAL A 150 16.32 13.76 -2.86
N ASP A 151 15.01 13.51 -2.79
CA ASP A 151 14.21 13.91 -1.64
C ASP A 151 13.79 12.68 -0.82
N ASN A 152 13.59 12.84 0.49
CA ASN A 152 13.21 11.78 1.41
C ASN A 152 12.08 12.20 2.34
N ILE A 153 11.12 11.30 2.53
CA ILE A 153 10.11 11.40 3.60
C ILE A 153 10.50 10.38 4.68
N TRP A 154 10.51 10.79 5.94
CA TRP A 154 10.82 9.86 7.02
C TRP A 154 9.89 10.04 8.22
N SER A 155 9.78 8.97 8.99
CA SER A 155 9.06 8.99 10.25
C SER A 155 9.73 8.13 11.30
N ARG A 156 9.62 8.58 12.55
CA ARG A 156 9.99 7.79 13.73
C ARG A 156 8.77 7.62 14.61
N LEU A 157 8.36 6.38 14.81
CA LEU A 157 7.18 5.99 15.56
C LEU A 157 7.61 5.52 16.95
N PHE A 158 6.88 5.90 17.99
CA PHE A 158 7.26 5.64 19.39
C PHE A 158 6.16 4.89 20.14
N ARG A 159 6.58 4.04 21.08
CA ARG A 159 5.67 3.19 21.87
C ARG A 159 4.93 3.95 22.99
N ARG A 160 5.35 5.16 23.31
CA ARG A 160 4.73 5.99 24.36
C ARG A 160 4.47 7.39 23.83
N ASP A 161 3.61 8.10 24.55
CA ASP A 161 3.37 9.52 24.35
C ASP A 161 4.70 10.30 24.48
N ASP A 162 4.76 11.51 23.92
CA ASP A 162 5.90 12.43 23.99
C ASP A 162 7.23 11.84 23.47
N GLN A 163 7.17 11.05 22.38
CA GLN A 163 8.33 10.50 21.67
C GLN A 163 9.20 9.59 22.55
N ALA A 164 8.58 8.91 23.52
CA ALA A 164 9.30 8.10 24.50
C ALA A 164 9.24 6.59 24.21
N GLY A 165 10.20 5.86 24.77
CA GLY A 165 10.24 4.39 24.73
C GLY A 165 10.77 3.83 23.41
N GLY A 166 10.47 2.55 23.16
CA GLY A 166 10.94 1.87 21.96
C GLY A 166 10.42 2.56 20.71
N SER A 167 11.26 2.66 19.67
CA SER A 167 10.88 3.33 18.43
C SER A 167 11.24 2.56 17.17
N TYR A 168 10.56 2.91 16.08
CA TYR A 168 10.75 2.38 14.74
C TYR A 168 10.80 3.52 13.72
N PHE A 169 11.93 3.59 13.04
CA PHE A 169 12.26 4.55 12.00
C PHE A 169 11.94 3.96 10.62
N ILE A 170 11.36 4.79 9.77
CA ILE A 170 11.00 4.50 8.39
C ILE A 170 11.56 5.62 7.53
N ASN A 171 12.39 5.28 6.54
CA ASN A 171 12.81 6.21 5.50
C ASN A 171 12.15 5.83 4.17
N HIS A 172 11.72 6.83 3.42
CA HIS A 172 11.14 6.67 2.10
C HIS A 172 11.94 7.50 1.10
N GLY A 173 12.91 6.83 0.47
CA GLY A 173 13.75 7.41 -0.57
C GLY A 173 13.01 7.73 -1.88
N PRO A 174 13.69 8.43 -2.81
CA PRO A 174 13.09 8.91 -4.04
C PRO A 174 12.79 7.78 -5.03
N GLY A 175 11.99 8.09 -6.05
CA GLY A 175 11.68 7.20 -7.17
C GLY A 175 10.54 6.21 -6.93
N PHE A 176 9.96 6.19 -5.72
CA PHE A 176 8.80 5.35 -5.38
C PHE A 176 7.67 6.21 -4.79
N VAL A 177 6.42 5.90 -5.14
CA VAL A 177 5.23 6.53 -4.55
C VAL A 177 4.98 6.03 -3.13
N TYR A 178 5.12 4.71 -2.91
CA TYR A 178 4.73 4.09 -1.65
C TYR A 178 5.90 3.46 -0.91
N ARG A 179 5.89 3.61 0.41
CA ARG A 179 6.66 2.77 1.33
C ARG A 179 5.70 2.07 2.28
N ARG A 180 5.66 0.74 2.19
CA ARG A 180 4.68 -0.08 2.92
C ARG A 180 5.31 -0.84 4.09
N THR A 181 4.71 -0.70 5.27
CA THR A 181 5.07 -1.46 6.48
C THR A 181 3.85 -2.23 6.97
N ARG A 182 3.90 -3.56 6.87
CA ARG A 182 2.80 -4.46 7.24
C ARG A 182 2.87 -4.89 8.71
N ARG A 183 1.78 -5.46 9.21
CA ARG A 183 1.64 -5.95 10.60
C ARG A 183 2.81 -6.78 11.08
N ARG A 184 3.31 -7.67 10.23
CA ARG A 184 4.44 -8.54 10.57
C ARG A 184 5.70 -7.77 10.98
N ALA A 185 6.02 -6.67 10.30
CA ALA A 185 7.17 -5.84 10.62
C ALA A 185 6.96 -5.14 11.97
N LEU A 186 5.77 -4.59 12.20
CA LEU A 186 5.40 -3.93 13.46
C LEU A 186 5.38 -4.89 14.66
N ILE A 187 4.93 -6.13 14.47
CA ILE A 187 5.04 -7.20 15.49
C ILE A 187 6.52 -7.45 15.80
N GLY A 188 7.36 -7.57 14.78
CA GLY A 188 8.81 -7.74 14.95
C GLY A 188 9.46 -6.59 15.73
N ALA A 189 8.92 -5.38 15.59
CA ALA A 189 9.34 -4.17 16.28
C ALA A 189 8.63 -3.90 17.62
N TRP A 190 7.71 -4.78 18.05
CA TRP A 190 6.93 -4.63 19.29
C TRP A 190 6.12 -3.32 19.33
N LEU A 191 5.66 -2.88 18.15
CA LEU A 191 4.87 -1.66 17.95
C LEU A 191 3.47 -1.93 17.40
N ASN A 192 3.15 -3.16 16.99
CA ASN A 192 1.77 -3.51 16.63
C ASN A 192 0.84 -3.20 17.80
N GLU A 193 -0.18 -2.39 17.54
CA GLU A 193 -1.15 -1.94 18.54
C GLU A 193 -0.52 -1.19 19.74
N ALA A 194 0.64 -0.54 19.54
CA ALA A 194 1.37 0.14 20.63
C ALA A 194 2.00 1.49 20.23
N ILE A 195 1.74 2.01 19.04
CA ILE A 195 2.28 3.31 18.59
C ILE A 195 1.45 4.43 19.20
N SER A 196 2.07 5.30 19.99
CA SER A 196 1.39 6.36 20.76
C SER A 196 1.84 7.77 20.42
N SER A 197 3.02 7.95 19.83
CA SER A 197 3.48 9.23 19.29
C SER A 197 4.36 8.99 18.07
N LEU A 198 4.56 10.01 17.25
CA LEU A 198 5.40 9.91 16.07
C LEU A 198 5.99 11.26 15.68
N ASN A 199 7.10 11.19 14.94
CA ASN A 199 7.68 12.32 14.23
C ASN A 199 7.54 12.05 12.73
N VAL A 200 7.13 13.05 11.96
CA VAL A 200 7.15 13.02 10.49
C VAL A 200 7.93 14.21 9.99
N ASN A 201 8.79 13.98 9.02
CA ASN A 201 9.46 15.07 8.34
C ASN A 201 9.79 14.71 6.89
N ALA A 202 10.17 15.71 6.12
CA ALA A 202 10.63 15.60 4.76
C ALA A 202 11.94 16.38 4.57
N SER A 203 12.74 16.01 3.57
CA SER A 203 13.94 16.75 3.18
C SER A 203 13.61 18.09 2.50
N GLU A 204 14.61 18.98 2.39
CA GLU A 204 14.41 20.36 1.92
C GLU A 204 13.82 20.51 0.50
N ASP A 205 14.05 19.55 -0.38
CA ASP A 205 13.60 19.64 -1.76
C ASP A 205 12.29 18.86 -2.02
N GLU A 206 11.76 18.16 -1.01
CA GLU A 206 10.53 17.35 -1.10
C GLU A 206 9.28 18.24 -1.26
N VAL A 207 8.38 17.87 -2.16
CA VAL A 207 7.09 18.55 -2.35
C VAL A 207 6.23 18.40 -1.10
N SER A 208 5.89 17.16 -0.78
CA SER A 208 5.22 16.76 0.45
C SER A 208 5.17 15.24 0.55
N GLY A 209 4.76 14.75 1.70
CA GLY A 209 4.54 13.33 1.93
C GLY A 209 3.49 13.10 3.00
N ASP A 210 2.94 11.90 3.01
CA ASP A 210 2.07 11.43 4.07
C ASP A 210 2.66 10.24 4.79
N VAL A 211 2.39 10.18 6.10
CA VAL A 211 2.50 8.95 6.88
C VAL A 211 1.11 8.59 7.36
N ILE A 212 0.61 7.46 6.90
CA ILE A 212 -0.75 7.00 7.16
C ILE A 212 -0.69 5.74 8.02
N LEU A 213 -1.31 5.80 9.20
CA LEU A 213 -1.46 4.68 10.11
C LEU A 213 -2.82 4.02 9.89
N PHE A 214 -2.87 2.70 9.83
CA PHE A 214 -4.11 1.93 9.63
C PHE A 214 -4.39 0.99 10.79
N GLN A 215 -5.66 0.90 11.19
CA GLN A 215 -6.12 0.05 12.28
C GLN A 215 -5.92 -1.44 11.98
N HIS A 216 -6.07 -1.85 10.72
CA HIS A 216 -5.90 -3.23 10.30
C HIS A 216 -4.68 -3.40 9.41
N ASP A 217 -4.21 -4.64 9.29
CA ASP A 217 -3.15 -4.97 8.33
C ASP A 217 -3.68 -4.75 6.91
N ARG A 218 -2.76 -4.65 5.94
CA ARG A 218 -3.10 -4.44 4.52
C ARG A 218 -3.88 -3.13 4.26
N PHE A 219 -3.60 -2.08 5.04
CA PHE A 219 -4.07 -0.72 4.77
C PHE A 219 -5.60 -0.60 4.78
N GLN A 220 -6.24 -1.22 5.78
CA GLN A 220 -7.70 -1.28 5.94
C GLN A 220 -8.16 -0.73 7.31
N GLY A 221 -9.46 -0.45 7.39
CA GLY A 221 -10.15 0.01 8.61
C GLY A 221 -10.04 1.52 8.80
N ARG A 222 -10.08 1.97 10.06
CA ARG A 222 -9.82 3.37 10.40
C ARG A 222 -8.37 3.73 10.09
N TYR A 223 -8.14 4.96 9.65
CA TYR A 223 -6.81 5.48 9.39
C TYR A 223 -6.62 6.86 10.01
N ALA A 224 -5.36 7.23 10.20
CA ALA A 224 -4.92 8.58 10.55
C ALA A 224 -3.76 8.97 9.63
N ARG A 225 -3.92 10.08 8.89
CA ARG A 225 -2.96 10.64 7.93
C ARG A 225 -2.24 11.82 8.57
N PHE A 226 -0.91 11.79 8.49
CA PHE A 226 -0.03 12.85 8.96
C PHE A 226 0.78 13.35 7.77
N SER A 227 0.41 14.51 7.24
CA SER A 227 1.12 15.12 6.13
C SER A 227 2.36 15.84 6.61
N THR A 228 3.37 15.93 5.75
CA THR A 228 4.58 16.72 5.95
C THR A 228 4.91 17.49 4.68
N THR A 229 5.20 18.76 4.85
CA THR A 229 5.81 19.64 3.85
C THR A 229 6.99 20.32 4.54
N LEU A 230 8.03 20.67 3.79
CA LEU A 230 9.12 21.43 4.38
C LEU A 230 8.64 22.85 4.76
N ASN A 231 9.07 23.33 5.93
CA ASN A 231 8.90 24.71 6.38
C ASN A 231 7.45 25.18 6.55
N ASP A 232 6.48 24.27 6.63
CA ASP A 232 5.12 24.65 7.01
C ASP A 232 5.02 24.73 8.55
N PRO A 233 4.95 25.95 9.13
CA PRO A 233 4.84 26.12 10.58
C PRO A 233 3.52 25.61 11.15
N VAL A 234 2.53 25.29 10.31
CA VAL A 234 1.22 24.74 10.69
C VAL A 234 1.29 23.22 10.85
N ILE A 235 2.19 22.55 10.11
CA ILE A 235 2.34 21.10 10.21
C ILE A 235 3.13 20.74 11.46
N ARG A 236 2.49 19.98 12.34
CA ARG A 236 3.18 19.40 13.50
C ARG A 236 4.07 18.27 12.98
N HIS A 237 5.37 18.51 12.92
CA HIS A 237 6.36 17.45 12.71
C HIS A 237 6.41 16.44 13.87
N ASN A 238 5.88 16.84 15.03
CA ASN A 238 5.91 16.10 16.29
C ASN A 238 4.49 15.89 16.81
N ILE A 239 4.03 14.64 16.78
CA ILE A 239 2.70 14.25 17.24
C ILE A 239 2.89 13.55 18.57
N ASN A 240 2.71 14.29 19.65
CA ASN A 240 3.01 13.82 21.00
C ASN A 240 2.03 12.75 21.51
N ASN A 241 0.83 12.66 20.93
CA ASN A 241 -0.20 11.72 21.37
C ASN A 241 -1.14 11.36 20.20
N LEU A 242 -1.28 10.07 19.92
CA LEU A 242 -2.11 9.50 18.84
C LEU A 242 -3.45 8.93 19.32
N ARG A 243 -3.76 9.01 20.61
CA ARG A 243 -4.97 8.41 21.18
C ARG A 243 -6.25 9.00 20.59
N SER A 244 -6.25 10.30 20.30
CA SER A 244 -7.35 11.00 19.64
C SER A 244 -7.57 10.56 18.19
N HIS A 245 -6.57 9.96 17.54
CA HIS A 245 -6.60 9.67 16.11
C HIS A 245 -6.89 8.20 15.82
N ILE A 246 -6.07 7.28 16.37
CA ILE A 246 -6.17 5.83 16.06
C ILE A 246 -6.13 4.93 17.30
N ASP A 247 -6.07 5.52 18.51
CA ASP A 247 -6.15 4.82 19.81
C ASP A 247 -5.12 3.68 19.94
N ASN A 248 -3.89 3.92 19.47
CA ASN A 248 -2.81 2.94 19.41
C ASN A 248 -3.11 1.67 18.60
N LYS A 249 -4.17 1.57 17.79
CA LYS A 249 -4.56 0.31 17.11
C LYS A 249 -3.83 0.05 15.79
N THR A 250 -2.67 0.65 15.57
CA THR A 250 -1.97 0.58 14.28
C THR A 250 -1.45 -0.83 14.00
N SER A 251 -1.88 -1.38 12.85
CA SER A 251 -1.49 -2.69 12.33
C SER A 251 -0.79 -2.61 10.97
N SER A 252 -0.90 -1.50 10.23
CA SER A 252 -0.06 -1.25 9.05
C SER A 252 0.18 0.24 8.85
N ILE A 253 1.24 0.57 8.12
CA ILE A 253 1.68 1.95 7.87
C ILE A 253 2.01 2.09 6.39
N LEU A 254 1.51 3.16 5.78
CA LEU A 254 1.83 3.56 4.42
C LEU A 254 2.48 4.93 4.48
N VAL A 255 3.69 5.06 3.95
CA VAL A 255 4.26 6.38 3.64
C VAL A 255 4.00 6.62 2.15
N VAL A 256 3.47 7.79 1.81
CA VAL A 256 3.12 8.17 0.44
C VAL A 256 3.90 9.42 0.08
N ARG A 257 4.56 9.41 -1.08
CA ARG A 257 5.19 10.57 -1.68
C ARG A 257 4.20 11.31 -2.57
N HIS A 258 4.16 12.62 -2.41
CA HIS A 258 3.48 13.52 -3.33
C HIS A 258 4.47 14.11 -4.35
N PHE A 259 3.91 14.50 -5.48
CA PHE A 259 4.57 15.02 -6.66
C PHE A 259 4.00 16.41 -6.98
N ARG A 260 4.76 17.17 -7.78
CA ARG A 260 4.26 18.43 -8.32
C ARG A 260 3.14 18.14 -9.33
N ASN A 261 2.21 19.08 -9.48
CA ASN A 261 1.11 19.02 -10.44
C ASN A 261 0.14 17.84 -10.21
N GLU A 262 -0.12 17.51 -8.94
CA GLU A 262 -1.12 16.53 -8.58
C GLU A 262 -2.53 17.05 -8.73
N LEU A 263 -3.38 16.17 -9.22
CA LEU A 263 -4.82 16.30 -9.25
C LEU A 263 -5.41 15.18 -8.39
N GLU A 264 -5.98 15.56 -7.25
CA GLU A 264 -6.67 14.65 -6.35
C GLU A 264 -8.16 14.59 -6.72
N LEU A 265 -8.67 13.40 -6.98
CA LEU A 265 -10.04 13.13 -7.40
C LEU A 265 -10.68 12.09 -6.47
N PRO A 266 -11.56 12.49 -5.54
CA PRO A 266 -12.40 11.55 -4.81
C PRO A 266 -13.22 10.71 -5.81
N ILE A 267 -13.05 9.39 -5.79
CA ILE A 267 -13.70 8.51 -6.78
C ILE A 267 -15.21 8.48 -6.52
N GLY A 268 -15.64 8.54 -5.25
CA GLY A 268 -17.05 8.67 -4.89
C GLY A 268 -17.73 9.83 -5.60
N ASP A 269 -17.17 11.03 -5.49
CA ASP A 269 -17.71 12.23 -6.14
C ASP A 269 -17.74 12.11 -7.67
N LEU A 270 -16.70 11.50 -8.26
CA LEU A 270 -16.62 11.27 -9.70
C LEU A 270 -17.71 10.31 -10.18
N PHE A 271 -17.97 9.27 -9.39
CA PHE A 271 -18.99 8.26 -9.69
C PHE A 271 -20.40 8.87 -9.54
N ASP A 272 -20.65 9.58 -8.45
CA ASP A 272 -21.94 10.22 -8.19
C ASP A 272 -22.24 11.36 -9.19
N GLY A 273 -21.26 12.21 -9.48
CA GLY A 273 -21.41 13.36 -10.39
C GLY A 273 -21.78 12.96 -11.83
N LEU A 274 -21.44 11.74 -12.25
CA LEU A 274 -21.78 11.19 -13.57
C LEU A 274 -23.00 10.25 -13.55
N GLY A 275 -23.67 10.16 -12.39
CA GLY A 275 -24.87 9.34 -12.21
C GLY A 275 -24.58 7.84 -12.19
N TYR A 276 -23.35 7.41 -11.93
CA TYR A 276 -22.97 6.00 -11.92
C TYR A 276 -23.72 5.22 -10.84
N THR A 277 -23.85 5.79 -9.64
CA THR A 277 -24.61 5.19 -8.54
C THR A 277 -26.05 4.89 -8.95
N ILE A 278 -26.69 5.81 -9.70
CA ILE A 278 -28.04 5.63 -10.25
C ILE A 278 -28.06 4.54 -11.32
N ARG A 279 -27.05 4.50 -12.21
CA ARG A 279 -26.94 3.45 -13.24
C ARG A 279 -26.77 2.06 -12.62
N ILE A 280 -25.91 1.91 -11.61
CA ILE A 280 -25.79 0.69 -10.81
C ILE A 280 -27.14 0.32 -10.20
N GLU A 281 -27.77 1.27 -9.50
CA GLU A 281 -29.00 1.01 -8.77
C GLU A 281 -30.11 0.50 -9.70
N ASN A 282 -30.32 1.17 -10.83
CA ASN A 282 -31.30 0.74 -11.84
C ASN A 282 -30.98 -0.67 -12.34
N THR A 283 -29.72 -0.93 -12.70
CA THR A 283 -29.30 -2.24 -13.22
C THR A 283 -29.53 -3.34 -12.19
N VAL A 284 -29.13 -3.12 -10.94
CA VAL A 284 -29.27 -4.11 -9.87
C VAL A 284 -30.74 -4.34 -9.54
N ASN A 285 -31.58 -3.31 -9.53
CA ASN A 285 -33.00 -3.43 -9.24
C ASN A 285 -33.80 -4.06 -10.40
N ASP A 286 -33.28 -4.01 -11.63
CA ASP A 286 -33.85 -4.73 -12.78
C ASP A 286 -33.53 -6.23 -12.75
N MET A 287 -32.56 -6.67 -11.93
CA MET A 287 -32.22 -8.09 -11.74
C MET A 287 -33.32 -8.81 -10.95
N PRO A 288 -33.92 -9.90 -11.47
CA PRO A 288 -34.98 -10.61 -10.78
C PRO A 288 -34.57 -11.11 -9.40
N GLY A 289 -35.26 -10.64 -8.36
CA GLY A 289 -35.07 -11.13 -6.99
C GLY A 289 -33.88 -10.51 -6.24
N ILE A 290 -33.14 -9.59 -6.85
CA ILE A 290 -32.05 -8.83 -6.23
C ILE A 290 -32.51 -7.39 -6.02
N VAL A 291 -32.24 -6.83 -4.84
CA VAL A 291 -32.56 -5.45 -4.51
C VAL A 291 -31.34 -4.82 -3.84
N MET A 292 -30.99 -3.60 -4.24
CA MET A 292 -29.87 -2.89 -3.64
C MET A 292 -30.14 -2.54 -2.17
N ARG A 293 -29.13 -2.68 -1.31
CA ARG A 293 -29.22 -2.49 0.14
C ARG A 293 -28.26 -1.39 0.59
N GLY A 294 -28.60 -0.15 0.28
CA GLY A 294 -27.76 1.03 0.55
C GLY A 294 -26.83 1.36 -0.61
N HIS A 295 -26.00 2.39 -0.45
CA HIS A 295 -25.14 2.90 -1.51
C HIS A 295 -23.95 1.97 -1.81
N PRO A 296 -23.40 1.99 -3.03
CA PRO A 296 -22.16 1.30 -3.35
C PRO A 296 -21.04 1.87 -2.48
N ILE A 297 -20.22 1.00 -1.92
CA ILE A 297 -19.05 1.36 -1.13
C ILE A 297 -17.86 1.33 -2.08
N ILE A 298 -17.21 2.49 -2.26
CA ILE A 298 -16.01 2.63 -3.07
C ILE A 298 -14.83 2.78 -2.13
N THR A 299 -13.87 1.88 -2.25
CA THR A 299 -12.68 1.82 -1.42
C THR A 299 -11.52 1.34 -2.28
N TRP A 300 -10.44 0.89 -1.65
CA TRP A 300 -9.29 0.30 -2.31
C TRP A 300 -9.02 -1.12 -1.85
N ASP A 301 -8.20 -1.81 -2.63
CA ASP A 301 -7.59 -3.06 -2.23
C ASP A 301 -6.13 -3.08 -2.71
N MET A 302 -5.24 -2.73 -1.79
CA MET A 302 -3.82 -2.53 -2.08
C MET A 302 -3.02 -3.81 -1.88
N TRP A 303 -2.46 -4.35 -2.97
CA TRP A 303 -1.64 -5.56 -3.00
C TRP A 303 -2.32 -6.78 -2.38
N PRO A 304 -3.48 -7.19 -2.93
CA PRO A 304 -4.27 -8.27 -2.38
C PRO A 304 -3.51 -9.60 -2.39
N GLU A 305 -3.59 -10.32 -1.27
CA GLU A 305 -2.99 -11.64 -1.07
C GLU A 305 -4.09 -12.66 -0.76
N GLY A 306 -5.18 -12.62 -1.52
CA GLY A 306 -6.26 -13.60 -1.45
C GLY A 306 -5.75 -15.02 -1.67
N SER A 307 -6.56 -16.01 -1.32
CA SER A 307 -6.26 -17.38 -1.68
C SER A 307 -6.98 -17.71 -2.98
N PRO A 308 -6.28 -18.08 -4.07
CA PRO A 308 -6.93 -18.46 -5.32
C PRO A 308 -7.80 -19.72 -5.18
N ARG A 309 -7.73 -20.40 -4.02
CA ARG A 309 -8.51 -21.58 -3.67
C ARG A 309 -9.65 -21.29 -2.69
N SER A 310 -9.79 -20.06 -2.21
CA SER A 310 -10.86 -19.71 -1.28
C SER A 310 -12.19 -19.62 -2.02
N GLN A 311 -12.97 -20.69 -1.98
CA GLN A 311 -14.39 -20.61 -2.32
C GLN A 311 -15.18 -19.72 -1.34
N ARG A 312 -14.57 -19.23 -0.26
CA ARG A 312 -15.26 -18.41 0.74
C ARG A 312 -15.10 -16.92 0.51
N ASP A 313 -14.08 -16.52 -0.23
CA ASP A 313 -13.73 -15.13 -0.48
C ASP A 313 -13.10 -15.03 -1.87
N PRO A 314 -13.81 -14.47 -2.88
CA PRO A 314 -13.32 -14.33 -4.24
C PRO A 314 -12.21 -13.26 -4.39
N HIS A 315 -11.66 -12.79 -3.26
CA HIS A 315 -10.57 -11.83 -3.18
C HIS A 315 -9.40 -12.18 -4.11
N PRO A 316 -8.93 -11.25 -4.96
CA PRO A 316 -7.81 -11.46 -5.85
C PRO A 316 -6.55 -11.90 -5.11
N ASN A 317 -5.69 -12.66 -5.78
CA ASN A 317 -4.36 -12.99 -5.28
C ASN A 317 -3.31 -12.35 -6.18
N ASP A 318 -3.27 -11.02 -6.18
CA ASP A 318 -2.36 -10.23 -7.01
C ASP A 318 -1.60 -9.21 -6.15
N SER A 319 -0.52 -9.67 -5.51
CA SER A 319 0.27 -8.83 -4.60
C SER A 319 1.11 -7.75 -5.31
N SER A 320 1.07 -7.68 -6.63
CA SER A 320 1.69 -6.62 -7.44
C SER A 320 0.76 -5.44 -7.65
N ARG A 321 -0.55 -5.68 -7.74
CA ARG A 321 -1.50 -4.65 -8.17
C ARG A 321 -2.18 -3.93 -7.02
N ARG A 322 -2.74 -2.78 -7.35
CA ARG A 322 -3.64 -2.01 -6.51
C ARG A 322 -4.94 -1.85 -7.28
N PHE A 323 -6.06 -1.95 -6.59
CA PHE A 323 -7.38 -1.86 -7.21
C PHE A 323 -8.22 -0.80 -6.51
N VAL A 324 -9.01 -0.09 -7.31
CA VAL A 324 -10.25 0.51 -6.79
C VAL A 324 -11.20 -0.65 -6.55
N TYR A 325 -11.76 -0.73 -5.35
CA TYR A 325 -12.60 -1.82 -4.91
C TYR A 325 -14.02 -1.33 -4.65
N VAL A 326 -14.97 -1.84 -5.43
CA VAL A 326 -16.38 -1.46 -5.35
C VAL A 326 -17.17 -2.61 -4.74
N LYS A 327 -17.91 -2.34 -3.67
CA LYS A 327 -18.87 -3.27 -3.06
C LYS A 327 -20.28 -2.73 -3.26
N ILE A 328 -21.15 -3.52 -3.87
CA ILE A 328 -22.56 -3.20 -4.01
C ILE A 328 -23.33 -4.09 -3.04
N PRO A 329 -23.79 -3.57 -1.89
CA PRO A 329 -24.60 -4.33 -0.97
C PRO A 329 -25.97 -4.62 -1.59
N VAL A 330 -26.39 -5.88 -1.56
CA VAL A 330 -27.67 -6.32 -2.11
C VAL A 330 -28.38 -7.29 -1.18
N THR A 331 -29.69 -7.38 -1.34
CA THR A 331 -30.56 -8.34 -0.67
C THR A 331 -31.20 -9.23 -1.72
N LEU A 332 -31.18 -10.55 -1.51
CA LEU A 332 -31.87 -11.50 -2.37
C LEU A 332 -33.17 -11.96 -1.73
N SER A 333 -34.28 -11.78 -2.44
CA SER A 333 -35.60 -12.29 -2.07
C SER A 333 -35.90 -13.55 -2.87
N HIS A 334 -35.84 -14.70 -2.22
CA HIS A 334 -36.05 -15.98 -2.90
C HIS A 334 -37.53 -16.36 -2.88
N ARG A 335 -38.17 -16.54 -4.05
CA ARG A 335 -39.62 -16.85 -4.13
C ARG A 335 -40.04 -18.08 -3.32
N ASP A 336 -39.17 -19.08 -3.22
CA ASP A 336 -39.45 -20.32 -2.48
C ASP A 336 -39.28 -20.21 -0.94
N PHE A 337 -38.77 -19.10 -0.41
CA PHE A 337 -38.50 -18.94 1.03
C PHE A 337 -38.88 -17.55 1.54
N ALA A 338 -39.50 -17.48 2.73
CA ALA A 338 -39.91 -16.21 3.34
C ALA A 338 -38.72 -15.40 3.94
N PHE A 339 -37.48 -15.75 3.62
CA PHE A 339 -36.29 -15.12 4.18
C PHE A 339 -35.45 -14.50 3.07
N SER A 340 -34.95 -13.29 3.34
CA SER A 340 -34.00 -12.61 2.48
C SER A 340 -32.57 -12.89 2.93
N TYR A 341 -31.62 -12.84 1.99
CA TYR A 341 -30.20 -13.01 2.27
C TYR A 341 -29.41 -11.75 1.94
N ASP A 342 -28.52 -11.35 2.85
CA ASP A 342 -27.54 -10.32 2.59
C ASP A 342 -26.44 -10.86 1.66
N ALA A 343 -26.10 -10.08 0.64
CA ALA A 343 -25.03 -10.37 -0.28
C ALA A 343 -24.33 -9.08 -0.73
N GLU A 344 -23.19 -9.25 -1.39
CA GLU A 344 -22.42 -8.16 -1.98
C GLU A 344 -21.93 -8.59 -3.36
N MET A 345 -22.18 -7.76 -4.38
CA MET A 345 -21.46 -7.82 -5.65
C MET A 345 -20.18 -7.01 -5.51
N ARG A 346 -19.05 -7.57 -5.94
CA ARG A 346 -17.71 -7.04 -5.65
C ARG A 346 -16.91 -6.91 -6.94
N TYR A 347 -16.31 -5.76 -7.18
CA TYR A 347 -15.50 -5.49 -8.38
C TYR A 347 -14.15 -4.89 -8.00
N TRP A 348 -13.08 -5.45 -8.57
CA TRP A 348 -11.72 -4.94 -8.45
C TRP A 348 -11.32 -4.30 -9.77
N ILE A 349 -11.37 -2.98 -9.79
CA ILE A 349 -11.06 -2.16 -10.96
C ILE A 349 -9.57 -1.86 -10.93
N TYR A 350 -8.87 -2.26 -11.99
CA TYR A 350 -7.46 -1.97 -12.18
C TYR A 350 -7.30 -0.72 -13.03
N LEU A 351 -6.50 0.23 -12.58
CA LEU A 351 -6.19 1.48 -13.29
C LEU A 351 -4.72 1.51 -13.69
N TRP A 352 -4.42 2.08 -14.87
CA TRP A 352 -3.06 2.30 -15.34
C TRP A 352 -2.99 3.54 -16.24
N ILE A 353 -1.78 4.10 -16.36
CA ILE A 353 -1.47 5.11 -17.39
C ILE A 353 -0.69 4.43 -18.52
N ASP A 354 -1.11 4.67 -19.76
CA ASP A 354 -0.46 4.16 -20.97
C ASP A 354 0.77 5.00 -21.38
N ASP A 355 1.49 4.55 -22.42
CA ASP A 355 2.66 5.26 -22.95
C ASP A 355 2.34 6.71 -23.42
N SER A 356 1.11 6.95 -23.87
CA SER A 356 0.64 8.26 -24.33
C SER A 356 0.27 9.19 -23.18
N GLY A 357 0.23 8.69 -21.94
CA GLY A 357 -0.18 9.45 -20.76
C GLY A 357 -1.69 9.44 -20.53
N ASN A 358 -2.42 8.53 -21.17
CA ASN A 358 -3.86 8.37 -20.94
C ASN A 358 -4.09 7.43 -19.75
N LEU A 359 -4.95 7.84 -18.82
CA LEU A 359 -5.52 6.98 -17.81
C LEU A 359 -6.47 5.97 -18.47
N SER A 360 -6.38 4.72 -18.08
CA SER A 360 -7.28 3.65 -18.52
C SER A 360 -7.58 2.73 -17.34
N GLY A 361 -8.67 1.95 -17.45
CA GLY A 361 -9.06 1.02 -16.40
C GLY A 361 -10.02 -0.05 -16.90
N TYR A 362 -10.11 -1.16 -16.18
CA TYR A 362 -11.14 -2.18 -16.37
C TYR A 362 -11.37 -2.97 -15.07
N VAL A 363 -12.52 -3.64 -14.98
CA VAL A 363 -12.80 -4.64 -13.93
C VAL A 363 -11.91 -5.86 -14.16
N ALA A 364 -10.86 -5.99 -13.36
CA ALA A 364 -9.90 -7.09 -13.47
C ALA A 364 -10.38 -8.38 -12.79
N HIS A 365 -11.19 -8.22 -11.74
CA HIS A 365 -11.84 -9.31 -11.03
C HIS A 365 -13.25 -8.88 -10.61
N SER A 366 -14.17 -9.83 -10.62
CA SER A 366 -15.51 -9.70 -10.05
C SER A 366 -15.80 -10.89 -9.15
N GLY A 367 -16.69 -10.71 -8.18
CA GLY A 367 -17.03 -11.77 -7.23
C GLY A 367 -18.26 -11.45 -6.41
N VAL A 368 -18.75 -12.47 -5.69
CA VAL A 368 -19.90 -12.35 -4.79
C VAL A 368 -19.54 -12.82 -3.39
N TRP A 369 -19.94 -12.03 -2.40
CA TRP A 369 -20.07 -12.49 -1.02
C TRP A 369 -21.55 -12.68 -0.67
N VAL A 370 -21.84 -13.72 0.10
CA VAL A 370 -23.20 -14.03 0.58
C VAL A 370 -23.08 -14.43 2.04
N GLU A 371 -24.01 -13.95 2.85
CA GLU A 371 -24.14 -14.32 4.25
C GLU A 371 -24.07 -15.86 4.44
N PRO A 372 -23.39 -16.35 5.49
CA PRO A 372 -23.35 -17.78 5.79
C PRO A 372 -24.75 -18.38 5.98
N SER A 373 -25.16 -19.28 5.08
CA SER A 373 -26.41 -20.03 5.19
C SER A 373 -26.32 -21.40 4.51
N PHE A 374 -27.32 -22.26 4.75
CA PHE A 374 -27.41 -23.57 4.07
C PHE A 374 -27.68 -23.44 2.56
N LEU A 375 -28.30 -22.33 2.12
CA LEU A 375 -28.56 -22.03 0.70
C LEU A 375 -27.46 -21.18 0.05
N ARG A 376 -26.40 -20.82 0.77
CA ARG A 376 -25.33 -19.91 0.29
C ARG A 376 -24.85 -20.21 -1.12
N ARG A 377 -24.68 -21.49 -1.48
CA ARG A 377 -24.20 -21.91 -2.82
C ARG A 377 -25.20 -21.67 -3.94
N ARG A 378 -26.51 -21.65 -3.65
CA ARG A 378 -27.57 -21.37 -4.62
C ARG A 378 -27.69 -19.87 -4.82
N VAL A 379 -27.85 -19.13 -3.71
CA VAL A 379 -27.93 -17.67 -3.69
C VAL A 379 -26.70 -17.04 -4.37
N ARG A 380 -25.50 -17.54 -4.04
CA ARG A 380 -24.28 -17.06 -4.69
C ARG A 380 -24.28 -17.26 -6.20
N ARG A 381 -24.74 -18.41 -6.69
CA ARG A 381 -24.78 -18.69 -8.14
C ARG A 381 -25.76 -17.75 -8.85
N GLU A 382 -26.91 -17.50 -8.23
CA GLU A 382 -27.92 -16.57 -8.75
C GLU A 382 -27.36 -15.15 -8.92
N VAL A 383 -26.60 -14.64 -7.94
CA VAL A 383 -25.92 -13.34 -8.08
C VAL A 383 -24.76 -13.40 -9.07
N GLU A 384 -23.98 -14.49 -9.08
CA GLU A 384 -22.84 -14.67 -9.99
C GLU A 384 -23.27 -14.67 -11.46
N ASP A 385 -24.47 -15.19 -11.77
CA ASP A 385 -25.03 -15.19 -13.13
C ASP A 385 -25.30 -13.76 -13.66
N HIS A 386 -25.45 -12.78 -12.77
CA HIS A 386 -25.66 -11.37 -13.12
C HIS A 386 -24.37 -10.52 -13.15
N LEU A 387 -23.25 -11.03 -12.63
CA LEU A 387 -21.98 -10.28 -12.61
C LEU A 387 -21.50 -9.80 -13.99
N PRO A 388 -21.61 -10.57 -15.09
CA PRO A 388 -21.11 -10.11 -16.39
C PRO A 388 -21.81 -8.86 -16.93
N GLU A 389 -23.12 -8.74 -16.69
CA GLU A 389 -23.91 -7.59 -17.15
C GLU A 389 -23.55 -6.32 -16.37
N SER A 390 -23.52 -6.42 -15.04
CA SER A 390 -23.10 -5.29 -14.19
C SER A 390 -21.63 -4.92 -14.41
N GLU A 391 -20.75 -5.89 -14.65
CA GLU A 391 -19.35 -5.66 -15.00
C GLU A 391 -19.21 -4.85 -16.30
N SER A 392 -20.03 -5.13 -17.33
CA SER A 392 -20.04 -4.34 -18.56
C SER A 392 -20.37 -2.88 -18.29
N ILE A 393 -21.37 -2.62 -17.46
CA ILE A 393 -21.82 -1.26 -17.12
C ILE A 393 -20.77 -0.50 -16.30
N VAL A 394 -20.08 -1.21 -15.39
CA VAL A 394 -18.91 -0.66 -14.69
C VAL A 394 -17.85 -0.23 -15.70
N ASN A 395 -17.46 -1.12 -16.62
CA ASN A 395 -16.44 -0.83 -17.63
C ASN A 395 -16.84 0.31 -18.57
N ASP A 396 -18.09 0.35 -19.04
CA ASP A 396 -18.58 1.41 -19.92
C ASP A 396 -18.54 2.78 -19.23
N THR A 397 -18.94 2.84 -17.96
CA THR A 397 -18.89 4.09 -17.18
C THR A 397 -17.46 4.53 -16.90
N LEU A 398 -16.57 3.59 -16.57
CA LEU A 398 -15.15 3.88 -16.42
C LEU A 398 -14.55 4.44 -17.72
N ASN A 399 -14.91 3.89 -18.87
CA ASN A 399 -14.45 4.39 -20.16
C ASN A 399 -14.95 5.82 -20.44
N GLU A 400 -16.21 6.13 -20.11
CA GLU A 400 -16.75 7.50 -20.18
C GLU A 400 -15.94 8.48 -19.30
N ILE A 401 -15.69 8.08 -18.04
CA ILE A 401 -14.89 8.84 -17.07
C ILE A 401 -13.49 9.10 -17.61
N PHE A 402 -12.78 8.06 -18.03
CA PHE A 402 -11.40 8.18 -18.48
C PHE A 402 -11.29 8.97 -19.78
N ALA A 403 -12.23 8.82 -20.70
CA ALA A 403 -12.29 9.64 -21.90
C ALA A 403 -12.37 11.14 -21.55
N PHE A 404 -13.22 11.50 -20.57
CA PHE A 404 -13.30 12.87 -20.07
C PHE A 404 -11.99 13.33 -19.41
N LEU A 405 -11.45 12.56 -18.46
CA LEU A 405 -10.22 12.92 -17.75
C LEU A 405 -9.02 13.08 -18.71
N ASN A 406 -8.87 12.17 -19.67
CA ASN A 406 -7.78 12.23 -20.65
C ASN A 406 -7.92 13.41 -21.61
N LEU A 407 -9.14 13.77 -22.01
CA LEU A 407 -9.39 14.89 -22.93
C LEU A 407 -9.10 16.25 -22.27
N TYR A 408 -9.46 16.42 -20.99
CA TYR A 408 -9.44 17.73 -20.34
C TYR A 408 -8.30 17.94 -19.34
N LEU A 409 -7.81 16.86 -18.72
CA LEU A 409 -6.88 16.95 -17.59
C LEU A 409 -5.55 16.22 -17.84
N GLY A 410 -5.50 15.35 -18.86
CA GLY A 410 -4.28 14.67 -19.31
C GLY A 410 -3.37 15.56 -20.17
N PRO A 411 -2.19 15.04 -20.57
CA PRO A 411 -1.64 13.73 -20.25
C PRO A 411 -1.09 13.62 -18.82
N PHE A 412 -0.99 12.38 -18.33
CA PHE A 412 -0.50 12.04 -16.99
C PHE A 412 0.80 11.23 -17.05
N ASP A 413 1.61 11.34 -16.00
CA ASP A 413 2.83 10.56 -15.79
C ASP A 413 2.66 9.43 -14.78
N ARG A 414 1.86 9.67 -13.72
CA ARG A 414 1.66 8.72 -12.63
C ARG A 414 0.23 8.75 -12.11
N GLN A 415 -0.20 7.61 -11.58
CA GLN A 415 -1.44 7.48 -10.84
C GLN A 415 -1.19 6.70 -9.55
N TYR A 416 -1.83 7.14 -8.48
CA TYR A 416 -1.83 6.41 -7.23
C TYR A 416 -3.09 6.73 -6.41
N PHE A 417 -3.25 6.04 -5.30
CA PHE A 417 -4.40 6.16 -4.42
C PHE A 417 -4.05 6.70 -3.04
N LEU A 418 -4.99 7.43 -2.45
CA LEU A 418 -5.02 7.84 -1.03
C LEU A 418 -6.36 7.39 -0.40
N PRO A 419 -6.42 7.15 0.92
CA PRO A 419 -7.65 6.75 1.59
C PRO A 419 -8.53 7.97 1.89
N GLY A 420 -9.85 7.79 1.78
CA GLY A 420 -10.87 8.83 2.01
C GLY A 420 -10.95 9.87 0.90
N SER A 421 -11.85 10.84 1.08
CA SER A 421 -11.94 12.05 0.27
C SER A 421 -11.00 13.13 0.84
N VAL A 422 -10.39 13.93 -0.04
CA VAL A 422 -9.59 15.07 0.41
C VAL A 422 -10.51 16.26 0.64
N ASP A 423 -11.10 16.34 1.83
CA ASP A 423 -11.65 17.61 2.30
C ASP A 423 -10.48 18.54 2.70
N SER A 424 -10.30 19.60 1.91
CA SER A 424 -9.11 20.43 1.80
C SER A 424 -8.81 21.37 2.98
N GLU A 425 -9.42 21.19 4.16
CA GLU A 425 -9.35 22.20 5.23
C GLU A 425 -8.71 21.75 6.56
N VAL A 426 -8.36 20.47 6.75
CA VAL A 426 -7.79 20.02 8.03
C VAL A 426 -6.50 19.20 7.82
N SER A 427 -5.40 19.69 8.39
CA SER A 427 -4.04 19.11 8.34
C SER A 427 -3.88 17.76 9.08
N GLU A 428 -4.95 17.27 9.71
CA GLU A 428 -5.01 15.96 10.36
C GLU A 428 -6.28 15.24 9.88
N GLN A 429 -6.14 14.38 8.86
CA GLN A 429 -7.27 13.61 8.30
C GLN A 429 -7.31 12.23 8.96
N TYR A 430 -8.30 11.99 9.79
CA TYR A 430 -8.67 10.64 10.24
C TYR A 430 -10.01 10.24 9.61
N GLY A 431 -10.16 8.97 9.29
CA GLY A 431 -11.36 8.48 8.59
C GLY A 431 -11.41 6.96 8.57
N HIS A 432 -12.32 6.41 7.77
CA HIS A 432 -12.40 4.99 7.48
C HIS A 432 -12.09 4.73 6.00
N CYS A 433 -11.33 3.68 5.69
CA CYS A 433 -10.99 3.37 4.29
C CYS A 433 -12.23 3.03 3.44
N GLU A 434 -13.37 2.73 4.06
CA GLU A 434 -14.64 2.45 3.36
C GLU A 434 -15.48 3.71 3.13
N ASP A 435 -15.03 4.89 3.55
CA ASP A 435 -15.75 6.14 3.32
C ASP A 435 -15.61 6.58 1.86
N ASP A 436 -14.38 6.64 1.34
CA ASP A 436 -14.05 6.84 -0.07
C ASP A 436 -12.58 6.47 -0.35
N ILE A 437 -12.15 6.60 -1.60
CA ILE A 437 -10.79 6.56 -2.09
C ILE A 437 -10.54 7.77 -2.98
N THR A 438 -9.38 8.41 -2.83
CA THR A 438 -8.92 9.46 -3.73
C THR A 438 -7.97 8.88 -4.76
N LEU A 439 -8.28 9.07 -6.04
CA LEU A 439 -7.35 8.87 -7.16
C LEU A 439 -6.50 10.12 -7.33
N VAL A 440 -5.19 9.98 -7.22
CA VAL A 440 -4.23 11.05 -7.49
C VAL A 440 -3.61 10.83 -8.86
N LEU A 441 -3.68 11.86 -9.70
CA LEU A 441 -3.10 11.88 -11.03
C LEU A 441 -2.02 12.97 -11.11
N VAL A 442 -0.81 12.57 -11.50
CA VAL A 442 0.32 13.50 -11.68
C VAL A 442 0.38 13.90 -13.15
N ARG A 443 0.23 15.20 -13.43
CA ARG A 443 0.27 15.72 -14.82
C ARG A 443 1.70 15.86 -15.34
N ARG A 444 1.87 15.63 -16.65
CA ARG A 444 3.15 15.81 -17.36
C ARG A 444 3.59 17.27 -17.44
#